data_AF-A0A1S7FXC0-F1
#
_entry.id   AF-A0A1S7FXC0-F1
#
_cell.length_a   1.000
_cell.length_b   1.000
_cell.length_c   1.000
_cell.angle_alpha   90.00
_cell.angle_beta   90.00
_cell.angle_gamma   90.00
#
_symmetry.space_group_name_H-M   'P 1'
#
loop_
_entity.id
_entity.type
_entity.pdbx_description
1 polymer ?
#
loop_
_entity_poly.entity_id
_entity_poly.type
_entity_poly.pdbx_seq_one_letter_code
_entity_poly.pdbx_strand_id
1 'polypeptide(L)' 'MIVISSPMKRDFFVETLENYNENGVTFKKVDEKGIKLYFETTAEDEEAAVRIAKDVMKATDIGAVLYFQVTVE' A
#
# COMPACT_ATOMS: atom_id res chain seq x y z
N MET A 1 8.45 1.69 -7.73
CA MET A 1 8.07 1.59 -6.29
C MET A 1 6.59 1.95 -6.17
N ILE A 2 5.89 1.67 -5.07
CA ILE A 2 4.52 2.19 -4.89
C ILE A 2 4.46 3.22 -3.76
N VAL A 3 3.56 4.19 -3.92
CA VAL A 3 3.34 5.25 -2.95
C VAL A 3 1.87 5.28 -2.56
N ILE A 4 1.61 5.19 -1.26
CA ILE A 4 0.28 5.40 -0.70
C ILE A 4 0.21 6.82 -0.14
N SER A 5 -0.73 7.61 -0.68
CA SER A 5 -1.05 8.94 -0.16
C SER A 5 -2.28 8.87 0.72
N SER A 6 -2.09 9.04 2.03
CA SER A 6 -3.19 9.11 3.00
C SER A 6 -2.91 10.12 4.12
N PRO A 7 -3.84 11.04 4.43
CA PRO A 7 -3.69 11.98 5.53
C PRO A 7 -3.90 11.31 6.91
N MET A 8 -4.56 10.15 6.96
CA MET A 8 -4.97 9.48 8.19
C MET A 8 -4.61 7.98 8.16
N LYS A 9 -4.62 7.35 9.35
CA LYS A 9 -4.50 5.89 9.49
C LYS A 9 -3.25 5.30 8.81
N ARG A 10 -2.12 6.01 8.85
CA ARG A 10 -0.85 5.60 8.22
C ARG A 10 -0.36 4.24 8.72
N ASP A 11 -0.43 4.02 10.02
CA ASP A 11 0.00 2.76 10.64
C ASP A 11 -0.81 1.57 10.13
N PHE A 12 -2.10 1.77 9.86
CA PHE A 12 -2.97 0.74 9.27
C PHE A 12 -2.51 0.35 7.86
N PHE A 13 -2.11 1.31 7.02
CA PHE A 13 -1.59 0.99 5.68
C PHE A 13 -0.27 0.21 5.76
N VAL A 14 0.62 0.60 6.68
CA VAL A 14 1.89 -0.08 6.88
C VAL A 14 1.65 -1.51 7.37
N GLU A 15 0.88 -1.68 8.44
CA GLU A 15 0.57 -3.00 9.01
C GLU A 15 -0.13 -3.91 7.99
N THR A 16 -1.09 -3.38 7.24
CA THR A 16 -1.84 -4.19 6.27
C THR A 16 -0.97 -4.63 5.08
N LEU A 17 -0.12 -3.75 4.55
CA LEU A 17 0.78 -4.11 3.44
C LEU A 17 1.95 -4.98 3.87
N GLU A 18 2.57 -4.73 5.02
CA GLU A 18 3.72 -5.52 5.47
C GLU A 18 3.31 -6.93 5.90
N ASN A 19 2.04 -7.14 6.28
CA ASN A 19 1.48 -8.48 6.50
C ASN A 19 1.02 -9.18 5.21
N TYR A 20 1.01 -8.49 4.06
CA TYR A 20 0.64 -9.11 2.80
C TYR A 20 1.79 -9.97 2.25
N ASN A 21 1.51 -11.26 2.06
CA ASN A 21 2.44 -12.23 1.49
C ASN A 21 1.69 -13.29 0.70
N GLU A 22 1.01 -12.86 -0.37
CA GLU A 22 0.36 -13.77 -1.31
C GLU A 22 1.03 -13.71 -2.69
N ASN A 23 1.01 -14.83 -3.41
CA ASN A 23 1.57 -14.95 -4.76
C ASN A 23 3.05 -14.54 -4.89
N GLY A 24 3.82 -14.61 -3.80
CA GLY A 24 5.22 -14.18 -3.77
C GLY A 24 5.42 -12.66 -3.81
N VAL A 25 4.34 -11.89 -3.75
CA VAL A 25 4.36 -10.43 -3.67
C VAL A 25 4.36 -10.02 -2.21
N THR A 26 5.35 -9.22 -1.84
CA THR A 26 5.47 -8.59 -0.52
C THR A 26 5.58 -7.09 -0.69
N PHE A 27 5.25 -6.37 0.37
CA PHE A 27 5.43 -4.93 0.46
C PHE A 27 6.23 -4.60 1.72
N LYS A 28 7.14 -3.64 1.61
CA LYS A 28 7.94 -3.17 2.73
C LYS A 28 8.00 -1.66 2.75
N LYS A 29 7.69 -1.03 3.88
CA LYS A 29 7.80 0.42 4.00
C LYS A 29 9.28 0.81 3.99
N VAL A 30 9.63 1.79 3.17
CA VAL A 30 11.02 2.28 3.06
C VAL A 30 11.19 3.73 3.46
N ASP A 31 10.15 4.56 3.30
CA ASP A 31 10.21 5.98 3.64
C ASP A 31 8.82 6.56 3.90
N GLU A 32 8.76 7.74 4.51
CA GLU A 32 7.54 8.54 4.65
C GLU A 32 7.84 10.04 4.51
N LYS A 33 7.02 10.74 3.71
CA LYS A 33 7.14 12.18 3.50
C LYS A 33 5.76 12.83 3.49
N GLY A 34 5.43 13.52 4.58
CA GLY A 34 4.14 14.18 4.75
C GLY A 34 2.98 13.18 4.77
N ILE A 35 2.15 13.19 3.73
CA ILE A 35 1.03 12.25 3.58
C ILE A 35 1.39 11.01 2.74
N LYS A 36 2.60 10.97 2.16
CA LYS A 36 3.07 9.89 1.31
C LYS A 36 3.83 8.85 2.13
N LEU A 37 3.46 7.59 1.93
CA LEU A 37 4.14 6.41 2.44
C LEU A 37 4.74 5.66 1.25
N TYR A 38 6.03 5.38 1.30
CA TYR A 38 6.76 4.72 0.22
C TYR A 38 6.96 3.26 0.56
N PHE A 39 6.63 2.38 -0.38
CA PHE A 39 6.77 0.94 -0.24
C PHE A 39 7.54 0.33 -1.42
N GLU A 40 8.57 -0.44 -1.08
CA GLU A 40 9.17 -1.39 -2.01
C GLU A 40 8.27 -2.62 -2.14
N THR A 41 8.28 -3.23 -3.32
CA THR A 41 7.51 -4.44 -3.61
C THR A 41 8.31 -5.42 -4.44
N THR A 42 8.04 -6.71 -4.26
CA THR A 42 8.62 -7.79 -5.08
C THR A 42 7.80 -8.10 -6.34
N ALA A 43 6.68 -7.40 -6.56
CA ALA A 43 5.90 -7.54 -7.78
C ALA A 43 6.70 -7.12 -9.02
N GLU A 44 6.67 -7.93 -10.07
CA GLU A 44 7.36 -7.63 -11.34
C GLU A 44 6.68 -6.51 -12.14
N ASP A 45 5.38 -6.31 -11.92
CA ASP A 45 4.57 -5.27 -12.55
C ASP A 45 4.10 -4.26 -11.49
N GLU A 46 4.54 -3.02 -11.63
CA GLU A 46 4.22 -1.94 -10.70
C GLU A 46 2.74 -1.55 -10.75
N GLU A 47 2.08 -1.65 -11.91
CA GLU A 47 0.63 -1.41 -12.00
C GLU A 47 -0.17 -2.53 -11.30
N ALA A 48 0.31 -3.77 -11.41
CA ALA A 48 -0.25 -4.88 -10.66
C ALA A 48 -0.08 -4.68 -9.15
N ALA A 49 1.10 -4.22 -8.71
CA ALA A 49 1.36 -3.90 -7.31
C ALA A 49 0.41 -2.82 -6.76
N VAL A 50 0.13 -1.78 -7.55
CA VAL A 50 -0.85 -0.75 -7.21
C VAL A 50 -2.26 -1.33 -7.05
N ARG A 51 -2.67 -2.24 -7.94
CA ARG A 51 -3.99 -2.90 -7.85
C ARG A 51 -4.08 -3.78 -6.61
N ILE A 52 -3.08 -4.62 -6.37
CA ILE A 52 -2.99 -5.47 -5.18
C ILE A 52 -3.08 -4.62 -3.91
N ALA A 53 -2.28 -3.57 -3.79
CA ALA A 53 -2.31 -2.69 -2.62
C ALA A 53 -3.68 -2.05 -2.42
N LYS A 54 -4.36 -1.59 -3.49
CA LYS A 54 -5.72 -1.04 -3.39
C LYS A 54 -6.73 -2.09 -2.95
N ASP A 55 -6.67 -3.29 -3.52
CA ASP A 55 -7.63 -4.36 -3.25
C ASP A 55 -7.48 -4.88 -1.82
N VAL A 56 -6.24 -5.09 -1.36
CA VAL A 56 -5.92 -5.47 0.01
C VAL A 56 -6.47 -4.44 1.01
N MET A 57 -6.26 -3.14 0.74
CA MET A 57 -6.79 -2.09 1.62
C MET A 57 -8.32 -2.08 1.65
N LYS A 58 -8.96 -2.14 0.48
CA LYS A 58 -10.42 -2.10 0.36
C LYS A 58 -11.12 -3.37 0.85
N ALA A 59 -10.40 -4.48 0.97
CA ALA A 59 -10.91 -5.71 1.56
C ALA A 59 -11.08 -5.61 3.10
N THR A 60 -10.49 -4.59 3.74
CA THR A 60 -10.67 -4.33 5.17
C THR A 60 -11.82 -3.36 5.43
N ASP A 61 -12.49 -3.49 6.57
CA ASP A 61 -13.58 -2.58 6.98
C ASP A 61 -13.13 -1.11 7.05
N ILE A 62 -11.90 -0.88 7.50
CA ILE A 62 -11.33 0.46 7.66
C ILE A 62 -10.93 1.04 6.29
N GLY A 63 -10.17 0.29 5.49
CA GLY A 63 -9.67 0.77 4.21
C GLY A 63 -10.79 1.01 3.19
N ALA A 64 -11.90 0.29 3.26
CA ALA A 64 -13.06 0.51 2.38
C ALA A 64 -13.68 1.92 2.49
N VAL A 65 -13.54 2.59 3.64
CA VAL A 65 -14.12 3.92 3.90
C VAL A 65 -13.10 5.06 3.89
N LEU A 66 -11.81 4.75 3.78
CA LEU A 66 -10.74 5.75 3.75
C LEU A 66 -10.57 6.35 2.35
N TYR A 67 -10.34 7.66 2.30
CA TYR A 67 -9.85 8.30 1.09
C TYR A 67 -8.33 8.21 1.04
N PHE A 68 -7.80 7.46 0.08
CA PHE A 68 -6.37 7.31 -0.18
C PHE A 68 -6.13 7.11 -1.68
N GLN A 69 -4.90 7.38 -2.10
CA GLN A 69 -4.44 7.09 -3.45
C GLN A 69 -3.23 6.17 -3.42
N VAL A 70 -3.10 5.31 -4.43
CA VAL A 70 -1.92 4.48 -4.65
C VAL A 70 -1.44 4.71 -6.07
N THR A 71 -0.16 5.07 -6.21
CA THR A 71 0.50 5.41 -7.48
C THR A 71 1.87 4.74 -7.56
N VAL A 72 2.39 4.62 -8.77
CA VAL A 72 3.79 4.25 -9.03
C VAL A 72 4.65 5.52 -8.99
N GLU A 73 5.78 5.46 -8.29
CA GLU A 73 6.87 6.46 -8.32
C GLU A 73 8.23 5.75 -8.38
#